data_AF-A0A6L3XBA5-F1
#
_entry.id   AF-A0A6L3XBA5-F1
#
_cell.length_a   1.000
_cell.length_b   1.000
_cell.length_c   1.000
_cell.angle_alpha   90.00
_cell.angle_beta   90.00
_cell.angle_gamma   90.00
#
_symmetry.space_group_name_H-M   'P 1'
#
loop_
_entity.id
_entity.type
_entity.pdbx_description
1 polymer ?
#
loop_
_entity_poly.entity_id
_entity_poly.type
_entity_poly.pdbx_seq_one_letter_code
_entity_poly.pdbx_strand_id
1 'polypeptide(L)'
;EPIALNFATGEPDARTLRHPDGVILDIGTHVLAMLRETVLYLGGSDDMTLQVVTAKDRLGREIATGDLTTAEGEAHLQGSISGVPVDIWLNKYAGPAGGQKGLRFHLRDGRIVSHDRRGAEDVLELIKGKEIQRWHIPGTIYEHCLAEHILGAKSLFERDPHQVSRTTRRRVEEVTLLLTLQQQLRGPH
;
A
#
# COMPACT_ATOMS: atom_id res chain seq x y z
N GLU A 1 16.92 -1.60 -20.84
CA GLU A 1 16.05 -0.98 -19.80
C GLU A 1 14.87 -1.91 -19.52
N PRO A 2 14.35 -2.01 -18.29
CA PRO A 2 13.13 -2.77 -18.01
C PRO A 2 11.93 -2.15 -18.74
N ILE A 3 11.14 -2.98 -19.44
CA ILE A 3 9.94 -2.56 -20.17
C ILE A 3 8.71 -3.30 -19.62
N ALA A 4 7.61 -2.58 -19.41
CA ALA A 4 6.34 -3.18 -19.01
C ALA A 4 5.79 -4.01 -20.17
N LEU A 5 5.35 -5.24 -19.89
CA LEU A 5 4.78 -6.14 -20.89
C LEU A 5 3.26 -6.18 -20.74
N ASN A 6 2.56 -6.19 -21.86
CA ASN A 6 1.15 -6.53 -21.89
C ASN A 6 1.01 -8.02 -21.55
N PHE A 7 0.42 -8.34 -20.40
CA PHE A 7 0.28 -9.71 -19.90
C PHE A 7 -0.49 -10.65 -20.85
N ALA A 8 -1.33 -10.13 -21.74
CA ALA A 8 -2.06 -10.93 -22.71
C ALA A 8 -1.22 -11.27 -23.95
N THR A 9 -0.23 -10.44 -24.30
CA THR A 9 0.52 -10.58 -25.57
C THR A 9 2.01 -10.82 -25.39
N GLY A 10 2.57 -10.57 -24.20
CA GLY A 10 4.01 -10.66 -23.92
C GLY A 10 4.86 -9.56 -24.57
N GLU A 11 4.26 -8.69 -25.37
CA GLU A 11 4.89 -7.55 -26.03
C GLU A 11 4.95 -6.31 -25.12
N PRO A 12 5.82 -5.32 -25.40
CA PRO A 12 5.82 -4.03 -24.71
C PRO A 12 4.41 -3.43 -24.62
N ASP A 13 3.98 -3.05 -23.42
CA ASP A 13 2.66 -2.46 -23.23
C ASP A 13 2.62 -1.06 -23.85
N ALA A 14 1.91 -0.95 -24.98
CA ALA A 14 1.74 0.29 -25.74
C ALA A 14 0.53 1.12 -25.29
N ARG A 15 -0.25 0.65 -24.31
CA ARG A 15 -1.47 1.35 -23.87
C ARG A 15 -1.10 2.62 -23.10
N THR A 16 -1.73 3.74 -23.45
CA THR A 16 -1.70 4.95 -22.64
C THR A 16 -2.73 4.83 -21.52
N LEU A 17 -2.32 4.31 -20.37
CA LEU A 17 -3.18 4.21 -19.18
C LEU A 17 -3.30 5.59 -18.52
N ARG A 18 -4.43 6.28 -18.70
CA ARG A 18 -4.68 7.53 -17.98
C ARG A 18 -5.16 7.20 -16.57
N HIS A 19 -4.29 7.34 -15.59
CA HIS A 19 -4.64 7.17 -14.18
C HIS A 19 -4.15 8.39 -13.40
N PRO A 20 -5.05 9.35 -13.09
CA PRO A 20 -4.66 10.56 -12.37
C PRO A 20 -4.04 10.23 -11.01
N ASP A 21 -4.51 9.12 -10.41
CA ASP A 21 -4.15 8.65 -9.08
C ASP A 21 -2.64 8.36 -8.91
N GLY A 22 -1.93 7.95 -9.96
CA GLY A 22 -0.49 7.60 -9.94
C GLY A 22 -0.09 6.60 -8.84
N VAL A 23 1.22 6.41 -8.62
CA VAL A 23 1.73 5.41 -7.65
C VAL A 23 1.35 5.75 -6.20
N ILE A 24 1.33 7.04 -5.84
CA ILE A 24 1.08 7.47 -4.46
C ILE A 24 -0.34 7.14 -4.03
N LEU A 25 -1.36 7.50 -4.82
CA LEU A 25 -2.74 7.26 -4.42
C LEU A 25 -3.11 5.77 -4.60
N ASP A 26 -2.72 5.16 -5.72
CA ASP A 26 -3.09 3.78 -6.02
C ASP A 26 -2.52 2.78 -5.00
N ILE A 27 -1.21 2.81 -4.75
CA ILE A 27 -0.58 1.88 -3.80
C ILE A 27 -0.64 2.42 -2.37
N GLY A 28 -0.50 3.74 -2.20
CA GLY A 28 -0.49 4.34 -0.87
C GLY A 28 -1.80 4.13 -0.11
N THR A 29 -2.95 4.05 -0.79
CA THR A 29 -4.22 3.78 -0.11
C THR A 29 -4.23 2.42 0.58
N HIS A 30 -3.67 1.38 -0.04
CA HIS A 30 -3.53 0.06 0.56
C HIS A 30 -2.47 0.05 1.67
N VAL A 31 -1.31 0.66 1.42
CA VAL A 31 -0.20 0.68 2.38
C VAL A 31 -0.56 1.45 3.65
N LEU A 32 -1.14 2.64 3.52
CA LEU A 32 -1.61 3.42 4.67
C LEU A 32 -2.76 2.72 5.39
N ALA A 33 -3.61 1.99 4.67
CA ALA A 33 -4.64 1.18 5.31
C ALA A 33 -4.07 0.18 6.30
N MET A 34 -3.16 -0.64 5.81
CA MET A 34 -2.56 -1.68 6.63
C MET A 34 -1.71 -1.09 7.74
N LEU A 35 -0.89 -0.07 7.44
CA LEU A 35 0.01 0.53 8.41
C LEU A 35 -0.75 1.24 9.53
N ARG A 36 -1.76 2.05 9.22
CA ARG A 36 -2.52 2.79 10.23
C ARG A 36 -3.35 1.85 11.11
N GLU A 37 -4.00 0.85 10.52
CA GLU A 37 -4.72 -0.15 11.32
C GLU A 37 -3.74 -0.94 12.19
N THR A 38 -2.57 -1.34 11.68
CA THR A 38 -1.54 -2.01 12.49
C THR A 38 -1.13 -1.17 13.70
N VAL A 39 -0.85 0.13 13.50
CA VAL A 39 -0.47 1.04 14.59
C VAL A 39 -1.59 1.20 15.61
N LEU A 40 -2.84 1.29 15.16
CA LEU A 40 -4.01 1.38 16.06
C LEU A 40 -4.20 0.11 16.88
N TYR A 41 -4.06 -1.08 16.28
CA TYR A 41 -4.12 -2.35 17.00
C TYR A 41 -3.01 -2.49 18.05
N LEU A 42 -1.90 -1.76 17.88
CA LEU A 42 -0.81 -1.67 18.85
C LEU A 42 -1.01 -0.54 19.89
N GLY A 43 -2.14 0.15 19.87
CA GLY A 43 -2.50 1.21 20.83
C GLY A 43 -2.06 2.63 20.42
N GLY A 44 -1.73 2.85 19.16
CA GLY A 44 -1.40 4.19 18.64
C GLY A 44 -2.60 5.11 18.48
N SER A 45 -2.34 6.37 18.10
CA SER A 45 -3.34 7.39 17.76
C SER A 45 -3.60 7.47 16.25
N ASP A 46 -4.57 8.30 15.89
CA ASP A 46 -4.93 8.59 14.50
C ASP A 46 -3.99 9.60 13.82
N ASP A 47 -3.02 10.17 14.54
CA ASP A 47 -2.16 11.24 14.03
C ASP A 47 -1.26 10.75 12.89
N MET A 48 -1.21 11.51 11.80
CA MET A 48 -0.38 11.18 10.65
C MET A 48 0.08 12.44 9.92
N THR A 49 1.37 12.48 9.62
CA THR A 49 1.99 13.50 8.79
C THR A 49 2.91 12.81 7.80
N LEU A 50 2.81 13.13 6.52
CA LEU A 50 3.66 12.57 5.47
C LEU A 50 4.03 13.68 4.49
N GLN A 51 5.19 13.51 3.85
CA GLN A 51 5.65 14.33 2.73
C GLN A 51 6.23 13.42 1.65
N VAL A 52 6.16 13.87 0.40
CA VAL A 52 6.87 13.17 -0.70
C VAL A 52 8.34 13.56 -0.64
N VAL A 53 9.23 12.57 -0.58
CA VAL A 53 10.68 12.77 -0.70
C VAL A 53 11.09 12.65 -2.16
N THR A 54 10.67 11.57 -2.83
CA THR A 54 10.88 11.37 -4.27
C THR A 54 9.69 10.65 -4.89
N ALA A 55 9.44 10.90 -6.17
CA ALA A 55 8.47 10.14 -6.97
C ALA A 55 8.96 10.09 -8.42
N LYS A 56 8.94 8.89 -9.00
CA LYS A 56 9.41 8.63 -10.36
C LYS A 56 8.45 7.74 -11.11
N ASP A 57 8.38 7.91 -12.42
CA ASP A 57 7.68 6.98 -13.31
C ASP A 57 8.41 5.63 -13.39
N ARG A 58 7.78 4.66 -14.06
CA ARG A 58 8.37 3.33 -14.28
C ARG A 58 9.72 3.32 -15.01
N LEU A 59 10.09 4.39 -15.70
CA LEU A 59 11.38 4.54 -16.40
C LEU A 59 12.42 5.26 -15.53
N GLY A 60 12.09 5.59 -14.28
CA GLY A 60 12.95 6.32 -13.35
C GLY A 60 13.00 7.82 -13.61
N ARG A 61 12.09 8.37 -14.42
CA ARG A 61 12.00 9.81 -14.70
C ARG A 61 11.15 10.48 -13.65
N GLU A 62 11.46 11.71 -13.31
CA GLU A 62 10.65 12.49 -12.37
C GLU A 62 9.23 12.70 -12.91
N ILE A 63 8.25 12.68 -12.01
CA ILE A 63 6.86 13.00 -12.35
C ILE A 63 6.74 14.51 -12.61
N ALA A 64 6.40 14.89 -13.83
CA ALA A 64 6.24 16.29 -14.19
C ALA A 64 4.94 16.89 -13.64
N THR A 65 4.95 18.18 -13.32
CA THR A 65 3.72 18.93 -13.07
C THR A 65 2.82 18.93 -14.30
N GLY A 66 1.53 18.67 -14.11
CA GLY A 66 0.54 18.48 -15.18
C GLY A 66 0.45 17.05 -15.73
N ASP A 67 1.27 16.10 -15.22
CA ASP A 67 1.19 14.70 -15.65
C ASP A 67 -0.04 14.01 -15.09
N LEU A 68 -1.04 13.78 -15.95
CA LEU A 68 -2.27 13.04 -15.64
C LEU A 68 -2.28 11.63 -16.25
N THR A 69 -1.12 11.17 -16.75
CA THR A 69 -1.01 9.95 -17.55
C THR A 69 -0.12 8.89 -16.92
N THR A 70 0.85 9.26 -16.09
CA THR A 70 1.68 8.24 -15.44
C THR A 70 0.89 7.51 -14.36
N ALA A 71 0.72 6.20 -14.54
CA ALA A 71 -0.01 5.35 -13.59
C ALA A 71 0.90 4.50 -12.70
N GLU A 72 2.16 4.29 -13.11
CA GLU A 72 3.10 3.33 -12.54
C GLU A 72 4.44 3.99 -12.22
N GLY A 73 5.17 3.43 -11.27
CA GLY A 73 6.45 3.96 -10.83
C GLY A 73 6.74 3.67 -9.36
N GLU A 74 7.55 4.52 -8.76
CA GLU A 74 7.95 4.43 -7.36
C GLU A 74 7.81 5.78 -6.65
N ALA A 75 7.52 5.74 -5.36
CA ALA A 75 7.52 6.91 -4.51
C ALA A 75 8.08 6.59 -3.13
N HIS A 76 8.85 7.52 -2.58
CA HIS A 76 9.29 7.51 -1.19
C HIS A 76 8.55 8.61 -0.45
N LEU A 77 7.77 8.21 0.55
CA LEU A 77 7.11 9.10 1.50
C LEU A 77 7.82 9.02 2.84
N GLN A 78 7.90 10.13 3.56
CA GLN A 78 8.48 10.18 4.89
C GLN A 78 7.60 10.98 5.83
N GLY A 79 7.59 10.64 7.12
CA GLY A 79 6.93 11.45 8.13
C GLY A 79 6.72 10.69 9.43
N SER A 80 5.53 10.83 10.04
CA SER A 80 5.18 10.13 11.27
C SER A 80 3.74 9.61 11.28
N ILE A 81 3.53 8.48 11.96
CA ILE A 81 2.20 7.93 12.25
C ILE A 81 2.15 7.60 13.74
N SER A 82 1.20 8.17 14.47
CA SER A 82 1.11 8.06 15.94
C SER A 82 2.43 8.44 16.64
N GLY A 83 3.15 9.43 16.10
CA GLY A 83 4.46 9.86 16.61
C GLY A 83 5.63 8.91 16.29
N VAL A 84 5.38 7.78 15.63
CA VAL A 84 6.43 6.87 15.14
C VAL A 84 6.95 7.38 13.79
N PRO A 85 8.27 7.65 13.65
CA PRO A 85 8.85 8.02 12.36
C PRO A 85 8.70 6.87 11.36
N VAL A 86 8.31 7.20 10.13
CA VAL A 86 8.13 6.23 9.05
C VAL A 86 8.80 6.69 7.76
N ASP A 87 9.40 5.71 7.08
CA ASP A 87 9.81 5.80 5.69
C ASP A 87 9.03 4.75 4.91
N ILE A 88 8.30 5.20 3.90
CA ILE A 88 7.38 4.38 3.13
C ILE A 88 7.83 4.39 1.67
N TRP A 89 8.21 3.22 1.17
CA TRP A 89 8.51 3.02 -0.24
C TRP A 89 7.32 2.35 -0.91
N LEU A 90 6.70 3.08 -1.82
CA LEU A 90 5.63 2.61 -2.69
C LEU A 90 6.25 2.22 -4.02
N ASN A 91 6.03 0.98 -4.45
CA ASN A 91 6.53 0.51 -5.73
C ASN A 91 5.40 -0.18 -6.48
N LYS A 92 4.91 0.48 -7.53
CA LYS A 92 3.95 -0.07 -8.47
C LYS A 92 4.70 -0.55 -9.70
N TYR A 93 5.44 -1.64 -9.51
CA TYR A 93 6.05 -2.37 -10.61
C TYR A 93 6.01 -3.86 -10.33
N ALA A 94 5.43 -4.60 -11.27
CA ALA A 94 5.68 -6.03 -11.39
C ALA A 94 6.80 -6.19 -12.42
N GLY A 95 8.01 -6.51 -11.94
CA GLY A 95 9.06 -6.99 -12.85
C GLY A 95 8.62 -8.23 -13.62
N PRO A 96 9.42 -8.70 -14.59
CA PRO A 96 9.10 -9.86 -15.42
C PRO A 96 8.80 -11.14 -14.61
N ALA A 97 9.31 -11.23 -13.38
CA ALA A 97 9.07 -12.35 -12.46
C ALA A 97 7.69 -12.33 -11.77
N GLY A 98 6.85 -11.32 -12.05
CA GLY A 98 5.65 -11.02 -11.28
C GLY A 98 5.99 -10.19 -10.05
N GLY A 99 5.20 -9.13 -9.81
CA GLY A 99 5.40 -8.26 -8.66
C GLY A 99 4.99 -8.95 -7.37
N GLN A 100 5.77 -8.73 -6.30
CA GLN A 100 5.36 -9.08 -4.95
C GLN A 100 4.11 -8.25 -4.61
N LYS A 101 2.98 -8.92 -4.34
CA LYS A 101 1.77 -8.25 -3.83
C LYS A 101 1.79 -8.39 -2.31
N GLY A 102 2.34 -7.39 -1.65
CA GLY A 102 2.58 -7.49 -0.21
C GLY A 102 3.13 -6.22 0.41
N LEU A 103 3.38 -6.30 1.71
CA LEU A 103 3.93 -5.23 2.52
C LEU A 103 5.07 -5.76 3.38
N ARG A 104 6.08 -4.94 3.59
CA ARG A 104 7.19 -5.27 4.49
C ARG A 104 7.43 -4.15 5.49
N PHE A 105 7.35 -4.48 6.77
CA PHE A 105 7.71 -3.59 7.86
C PHE A 105 9.14 -3.88 8.30
N HIS A 106 10.00 -2.88 8.17
CA HIS A 106 11.35 -2.91 8.73
C HIS A 106 11.31 -2.23 10.10
N LEU A 107 11.54 -3.01 11.15
CA LEU A 107 11.54 -2.50 12.51
C LEU A 107 12.93 -2.00 12.91
N ARG A 108 12.97 -1.05 13.86
CA ARG A 108 14.21 -0.41 14.33
C ARG A 108 15.25 -1.40 14.88
N ASP A 109 14.80 -2.51 15.44
CA ASP A 109 15.67 -3.57 15.98
C ASP A 109 16.14 -4.58 14.91
N GLY A 110 15.93 -4.27 13.63
CA GLY A 110 16.37 -5.09 12.50
C GLY A 110 15.43 -6.26 12.17
N ARG A 111 14.33 -6.43 12.91
CA ARG A 111 13.30 -7.40 12.55
C ARG A 111 12.53 -6.95 11.32
N ILE A 112 12.09 -7.92 10.53
CA ILE A 112 11.24 -7.67 9.38
C ILE A 112 9.96 -8.48 9.52
N VAL A 113 8.81 -7.81 9.41
CA VAL A 113 7.50 -8.47 9.24
C VAL A 113 7.13 -8.33 7.77
N SER A 114 7.06 -9.44 7.05
CA SER A 114 6.72 -9.47 5.63
C SER A 114 5.40 -10.17 5.44
N HIS A 115 4.46 -9.51 4.79
CA HIS A 115 3.23 -10.11 4.27
C HIS A 115 3.35 -10.15 2.75
N ASP A 116 3.13 -11.33 2.17
CA ASP A 116 3.26 -11.58 0.73
C ASP A 116 2.13 -12.49 0.26
N ARG A 117 1.52 -12.18 -0.88
CA ARG A 117 0.52 -13.05 -1.49
C ARG A 117 1.16 -14.00 -2.48
N ARG A 118 1.07 -15.31 -2.22
CA ARG A 118 1.60 -16.37 -3.09
C ARG A 118 0.48 -17.25 -3.61
N GLY A 119 0.06 -16.99 -4.85
CA GLY A 119 -1.07 -17.68 -5.46
C GLY A 119 -2.39 -17.36 -4.73
N ALA A 120 -3.00 -18.39 -4.13
CA ALA A 120 -4.24 -18.28 -3.38
C ALA A 120 -4.04 -18.17 -1.85
N GLU A 121 -2.79 -18.10 -1.40
CA GLU A 121 -2.44 -17.98 0.02
C GLU A 121 -1.82 -16.63 0.34
N ASP A 122 -2.01 -16.19 1.57
CA ASP A 122 -1.19 -15.17 2.20
C ASP A 122 -0.07 -15.81 3.02
N VAL A 123 1.16 -15.32 2.85
CA VAL A 123 2.35 -15.78 3.55
C VAL A 123 2.84 -14.66 4.45
N LEU A 124 2.82 -14.92 5.76
CA LEU A 124 3.38 -14.02 6.76
C LEU A 124 4.74 -14.55 7.20
N GLU A 125 5.74 -13.68 7.23
CA GLU A 125 7.09 -14.01 7.68
C GLU A 125 7.54 -13.02 8.76
N LEU A 126 8.11 -13.56 9.83
CA LEU A 126 8.90 -12.80 10.80
C LEU A 126 10.37 -13.20 10.62
N ILE A 127 11.18 -12.25 10.16
CA ILE A 127 12.59 -12.45 9.87
C ILE A 127 13.42 -11.75 10.96
N LYS A 128 14.33 -12.52 11.58
CA LYS A 128 15.27 -12.08 12.61
C LYS A 128 16.69 -12.46 12.18
N GLY A 129 17.34 -11.59 11.41
CA GLY A 129 18.63 -11.91 10.81
C GLY A 129 18.52 -13.11 9.86
N LYS A 130 19.09 -14.26 10.24
CA LYS A 130 19.02 -15.51 9.45
C LYS A 130 17.82 -16.40 9.81
N GLU A 131 17.16 -16.14 10.93
CA GLU A 131 15.99 -16.91 11.36
C GLU A 131 14.73 -16.40 10.67
N ILE A 132 13.95 -17.30 10.09
CA ILE A 132 12.68 -16.99 9.42
C ILE A 132 11.60 -17.87 10.03
N GLN A 133 10.62 -17.25 10.68
CA GLN A 133 9.36 -17.89 11.03
C GLN A 133 8.35 -17.57 9.93
N ARG A 134 7.67 -18.60 9.42
CA ARG A 134 6.74 -18.47 8.29
C ARG A 134 5.41 -19.11 8.63
N TRP A 135 4.32 -18.40 8.33
CA TRP A 135 2.95 -18.89 8.42
C TRP A 135 2.30 -18.79 7.04
N HIS A 136 1.63 -19.87 6.66
CA HIS A 136 0.79 -19.93 5.48
C HIS A 136 -0.66 -19.81 5.92
N ILE A 137 -1.36 -18.84 5.34
CA ILE A 137 -2.76 -18.55 5.61
C ILE A 137 -3.52 -18.91 4.33
N PRO A 138 -4.27 -20.02 4.31
CA PRO A 138 -5.04 -20.43 3.15
C PRO A 138 -6.19 -19.46 2.90
N GLY A 139 -6.37 -19.03 1.66
CA GLY A 139 -7.35 -18.02 1.30
C GLY A 139 -6.71 -16.63 1.23
N THR A 140 -7.47 -15.68 0.69
CA THR A 140 -7.01 -14.30 0.55
C THR A 140 -7.50 -13.45 1.72
N ILE A 141 -6.73 -12.46 2.17
CA ILE A 141 -7.17 -11.47 3.19
C ILE A 141 -8.56 -10.91 2.87
N TYR A 142 -8.86 -10.67 1.59
CA TYR A 142 -10.18 -10.16 1.21
C TYR A 142 -11.30 -11.15 1.52
N GLU A 143 -11.09 -12.43 1.24
CA GLU A 143 -12.03 -13.51 1.55
C GLU A 143 -12.24 -13.63 3.07
N HIS A 144 -11.15 -13.62 3.85
CA HIS A 144 -11.24 -13.63 5.31
C HIS A 144 -11.97 -12.40 5.85
N CYS A 145 -11.65 -11.19 5.37
CA CYS A 145 -12.33 -9.97 5.78
C CYS A 145 -13.83 -10.03 5.48
N LEU A 146 -14.23 -10.47 4.29
CA LEU A 146 -15.64 -10.60 3.95
C LEU A 146 -16.33 -11.65 4.84
N ALA A 147 -15.78 -12.85 4.92
CA ALA A 147 -16.41 -13.96 5.63
C ALA A 147 -16.44 -13.73 7.15
N GLU A 148 -15.39 -13.16 7.73
CA GLU A 148 -15.19 -13.11 9.19
C GLU A 148 -15.52 -11.74 9.80
N HIS A 149 -15.45 -10.65 9.04
CA HIS A 149 -15.68 -9.30 9.57
C HIS A 149 -16.92 -8.63 9.01
N ILE A 150 -17.32 -8.90 7.77
CA ILE A 150 -18.43 -8.19 7.12
C ILE A 150 -19.71 -9.03 7.12
N LEU A 151 -19.62 -10.29 6.67
CA LEU A 151 -20.78 -11.16 6.41
C LEU A 151 -20.97 -12.26 7.47
N GLY A 152 -19.96 -12.49 8.31
CA GLY A 152 -19.98 -13.53 9.33
C GLY A 152 -20.94 -13.27 10.49
N ALA A 153 -21.23 -14.31 11.27
CA ALA A 153 -21.94 -14.19 12.53
C ALA A 153 -21.14 -13.28 13.49
N LYS A 154 -21.80 -12.33 14.16
CA LYS A 154 -21.13 -11.24 14.91
C LYS A 154 -20.23 -10.36 14.03
N SER A 155 -20.77 -9.93 12.90
CA SER A 155 -20.11 -8.99 11.99
C SER A 155 -19.63 -7.72 12.72
N LEU A 156 -18.72 -6.97 12.09
CA LEU A 156 -18.23 -5.69 12.61
C LEU A 156 -19.39 -4.74 12.94
N PHE A 157 -20.46 -4.77 12.13
CA PHE A 157 -21.67 -3.97 12.32
C PHE A 157 -22.44 -4.34 13.58
N GLU A 158 -22.34 -5.58 14.05
CA GLU A 158 -23.01 -6.05 15.27
C GLU A 158 -22.13 -5.84 16.51
N ARG A 159 -20.84 -6.21 16.42
CA ARG A 159 -19.92 -6.19 17.57
C ARG A 159 -19.42 -4.80 17.95
N ASP A 160 -19.23 -3.93 16.97
CA ASP A 160 -18.80 -2.54 17.18
C ASP A 160 -19.27 -1.66 16.00
N PRO A 161 -20.56 -1.25 15.98
CA PRO A 161 -21.12 -0.44 14.90
C PRO A 161 -20.37 0.88 14.67
N HIS A 162 -19.78 1.44 15.72
CA HIS A 162 -19.01 2.68 15.66
C HIS A 162 -17.60 2.48 15.06
N GLN A 163 -17.08 1.25 15.03
CA GLN A 163 -15.81 0.97 14.36
C GLN A 163 -15.89 1.20 12.86
N VAL A 164 -17.04 0.96 12.22
CA VAL A 164 -17.22 1.20 10.79
C VAL A 164 -17.07 2.68 10.47
N SER A 165 -17.79 3.56 11.19
CA SER A 165 -17.70 5.00 10.96
C SER A 165 -16.31 5.56 11.28
N ARG A 166 -15.65 5.06 12.34
CA ARG A 166 -14.26 5.39 12.66
C ARG A 166 -13.30 4.98 11.56
N THR A 167 -13.40 3.74 11.08
CA THR A 167 -12.57 3.22 9.98
C THR A 167 -12.78 4.03 8.71
N THR A 168 -14.03 4.29 8.32
CA THR A 168 -14.37 5.10 7.15
C THR A 168 -13.80 6.51 7.24
N ARG A 169 -13.91 7.18 8.39
CA ARG A 169 -13.30 8.50 8.60
C ARG A 169 -11.79 8.46 8.34
N ARG A 170 -11.11 7.46 8.91
CA ARG A 170 -9.66 7.28 8.69
C ARG A 170 -9.32 7.04 7.23
N ARG A 171 -10.10 6.21 6.54
CA ARG A 171 -9.93 5.97 5.09
C ARG A 171 -10.00 7.28 4.30
N VAL A 172 -10.98 8.13 4.61
CA VAL A 172 -11.15 9.44 3.94
C VAL A 172 -9.97 10.35 4.22
N GLU A 173 -9.48 10.42 5.45
CA GLU A 173 -8.29 11.22 5.82
C GLU A 173 -7.03 10.74 5.08
N GLU A 174 -6.82 9.43 4.98
CA GLU A 174 -5.68 8.85 4.26
C GLU A 174 -5.73 9.14 2.76
N VAL A 175 -6.89 8.95 2.13
CA VAL A 175 -7.10 9.29 0.72
C VAL A 175 -6.87 10.79 0.49
N THR A 176 -7.38 11.64 1.38
CA THR A 176 -7.22 13.10 1.29
C THR A 176 -5.75 13.50 1.39
N LEU A 177 -5.01 12.90 2.33
CA LEU A 177 -3.58 13.12 2.48
C LEU A 177 -2.82 12.69 1.22
N LEU A 178 -3.05 11.46 0.74
CA LEU A 178 -2.38 10.94 -0.45
C LEU A 178 -2.70 11.77 -1.70
N LEU A 179 -3.95 12.22 -1.85
CA LEU A 179 -4.34 13.10 -2.94
C LEU A 179 -3.60 14.44 -2.84
N THR A 180 -3.48 15.01 -1.64
CA THR A 180 -2.72 16.24 -1.42
C THR A 180 -1.25 16.06 -1.82
N LEU A 181 -0.62 14.96 -1.40
CA LEU A 181 0.77 14.62 -1.77
C LEU A 181 0.93 14.46 -3.28
N GLN A 182 -0.03 13.78 -3.92
CA GLN A 182 -0.04 13.58 -5.36
C GLN A 182 -0.21 14.91 -6.13
N GLN A 183 -1.09 15.79 -5.66
CA GLN A 183 -1.33 17.11 -6.24
C GLN A 183 -0.16 18.08 -6.00
N GLN A 184 0.63 17.92 -4.95
CA GLN A 184 1.88 18.68 -4.77
C GLN A 184 2.89 18.39 -5.88
N LEU A 185 2.89 17.17 -6.45
CA LEU A 185 3.75 16.79 -7.57
C LEU A 185 3.15 17.23 -8.92
N ARG A 186 1.88 16.88 -9.14
CA ARG A 186 1.23 17.00 -10.45
C ARG A 186 0.48 18.30 -10.66
N GLY A 187 0.31 19.10 -9.61
CA GLY A 187 -0.65 20.19 -9.60
C GLY A 187 -2.09 19.71 -9.35
N PRO A 188 -3.01 20.66 -9.08
CA PRO A 188 -4.40 20.36 -8.77
C PRO A 188 -5.12 19.75 -9.97
N HIS A 189 -5.94 18.73 -9.71
CA HIS A 189 -6.80 18.03 -10.67
C HIS A 189 -7.94 17.31 -9.94
#